data_AF-A0A9W8CUB1-F1
#
_entry.id   AF-A0A9W8CUB1-F1
#
_cell.length_a   1.000
_cell.length_b   1.000
_cell.length_c   1.000
_cell.angle_alpha   90.00
_cell.angle_beta   90.00
_cell.angle_gamma   90.00
#
_symmetry.space_group_name_H-M   'P 1'
#
loop_
_entity.id
_entity.type
_entity.pdbx_description
1 polymer ?
#
loop_
_entity_poly.entity_id
_entity_poly.type
_entity_poly.pdbx_seq_one_letter_code
_entity_poly.pdbx_strand_id
1 'polypeptide(L)'
;MRTPAAPLWGTVEFKAYYAIYVIAVCSMVYTMVQASSPSRSEYRKYSHSLSHGWLFGREVDMSDGQWRTFRSNLPAFVLAMFAYVALNWAFRLVVLRRVCAGFLQKPDSVQGALPTLWFPFVFATAFAMVLSGTSIVFILVITGGNYLIAKKAGGRRWAPVLIWAYNMGVLFSNESFKGYEFGRINQSLGWLDGHRGILRRWDITFNLTMLRMVSFSMDYHWRVRQDQEASPRRVDAMVANPRTDKDRIEHSCFKPDYCLVNYWAYLLYPPLYLTGPIITFNSFVSQMRYPSPSVAVKTTVIYGIRLLCSAFLMELMLHFVYCVAISKWGHWDTFSAYEISMIGYMRLNFIWLKLFIIWRFARFWAMADGLDTVENMRRCMSNNYSLQQFWRDWHCSFNKWLVRYVYIPLGGRKTSTWNTFVVFTFVALWHDLTMRLLQWAWLIALLFLPEGLATWYFSKPQWTSRPYFRFICSAGGALNIIAMMIANLVGFGDAGVEKMLEKIFCRQGVFFLFVTYLALNVHLQVMFELREHEYRREYAAHNRPPSSEWEMSASTASEDTVRSVRTDGSPSAPAAGTGSLDMDQSASSGSSPSLNPESLTKRQQRTDASVARSQKHRDHCD
;
A
#
# COMPACT_ATOMS: atom_id res chain seq x y z
N MET A 1 -15.25 -9.52 19.12
CA MET A 1 -14.46 -8.28 19.34
C MET A 1 -14.25 -8.10 20.84
N ARG A 2 -13.19 -7.42 21.29
CA ARG A 2 -13.09 -7.05 22.72
C ARG A 2 -14.07 -5.90 23.01
N THR A 3 -14.58 -5.80 24.23
CA THR A 3 -15.30 -4.61 24.66
C THR A 3 -14.33 -3.42 24.66
N PRO A 4 -14.70 -2.27 24.05
CA PRO A 4 -13.82 -1.10 24.05
C PRO A 4 -13.74 -0.46 25.44
N ALA A 5 -12.62 0.19 25.74
CA ALA A 5 -12.46 0.95 26.98
C ALA A 5 -13.32 2.24 26.99
N ALA A 6 -13.63 2.75 28.18
CA ALA A 6 -14.29 4.05 28.35
C ALA A 6 -13.44 5.21 27.77
N PRO A 7 -14.06 6.29 27.27
CA PRO A 7 -13.32 7.42 26.69
C PRO A 7 -12.51 8.20 27.74
N LEU A 8 -11.22 8.37 27.48
CA LEU A 8 -10.29 9.07 28.38
C LEU A 8 -10.26 10.59 28.15
N TRP A 9 -10.82 11.09 27.05
CA TRP A 9 -10.83 12.51 26.67
C TRP A 9 -11.28 13.49 27.78
N GLY A 10 -12.20 13.07 28.66
CA GLY A 10 -12.72 13.92 29.75
C GLY A 10 -11.81 14.02 30.99
N THR A 11 -10.80 13.13 31.11
CA THR A 11 -9.94 13.03 32.29
C THR A 11 -8.99 14.22 32.44
N VAL A 12 -8.53 14.47 33.67
CA VAL A 12 -7.54 15.53 33.96
C VAL A 12 -6.21 15.25 33.23
N GLU A 13 -5.82 13.97 33.15
CA GLU A 13 -4.65 13.51 32.37
C GLU A 13 -4.73 13.95 30.90
N PHE A 14 -5.83 13.64 30.20
CA PHE A 14 -5.96 13.97 28.78
C PHE A 14 -6.15 15.47 28.53
N LYS A 15 -6.73 16.22 29.48
CA LYS A 15 -6.76 17.69 29.42
C LYS A 15 -5.34 18.28 29.47
N ALA A 16 -4.47 17.76 30.35
CA ALA A 16 -3.07 18.17 30.41
C ALA A 16 -2.31 17.78 29.13
N TYR A 17 -2.51 16.57 28.60
CA TYR A 17 -1.91 16.15 27.33
C TYR A 17 -2.37 17.00 26.15
N TYR A 18 -3.64 17.40 26.09
CA TYR A 18 -4.15 18.30 25.06
C TYR A 18 -3.52 19.69 25.13
N ALA A 19 -3.37 20.26 26.33
CA ALA A 19 -2.69 21.54 26.52
C ALA A 19 -1.23 21.51 26.02
N ILE A 20 -0.47 20.47 26.41
CA ILE A 20 0.91 20.26 25.93
C ILE A 20 0.94 20.09 24.41
N TYR A 21 0.03 19.30 23.84
CA TYR A 21 -0.07 19.07 22.40
C TYR A 21 -0.34 20.36 21.61
N VAL A 22 -1.29 21.18 22.06
CA VAL A 22 -1.61 22.48 21.43
C VAL A 22 -0.40 23.42 21.49
N ILE A 23 0.25 23.57 22.65
CA ILE A 23 1.45 24.39 22.81
C ILE A 23 2.57 23.91 21.87
N ALA A 24 2.81 22.60 21.81
CA ALA A 24 3.82 22.01 20.95
C ALA A 24 3.53 22.29 19.46
N VAL A 25 2.33 21.96 18.97
CA VAL A 25 1.96 22.16 17.56
C VAL A 25 2.00 23.63 17.16
N CYS A 26 1.49 24.54 18.01
CA CYS A 26 1.58 25.97 17.76
C CYS A 26 3.05 26.45 17.68
N SER A 27 3.91 25.99 18.59
CA SER A 27 5.36 26.30 18.56
C SER A 27 6.04 25.78 17.28
N MET A 28 5.72 24.55 16.87
CA MET A 28 6.28 23.94 15.65
C MET A 28 5.91 24.73 14.39
N VAL A 29 4.64 25.13 14.25
CA VAL A 29 4.17 25.93 13.11
C VAL A 29 4.77 27.35 13.16
N TYR A 30 4.72 28.01 14.33
CA TYR A 30 5.28 29.35 14.51
C TYR A 30 6.77 29.41 14.15
N THR A 31 7.57 28.46 14.65
CA THR A 31 9.01 28.36 14.38
C THR A 31 9.29 28.24 12.88
N MET A 32 8.47 27.46 12.16
CA MET A 32 8.64 27.26 10.72
C MET A 32 8.20 28.47 9.88
N VAL A 33 7.16 29.20 10.31
CA VAL A 33 6.78 30.47 9.70
C VAL A 33 7.87 31.53 9.93
N GLN A 34 8.47 31.57 11.13
CA GLN A 34 9.58 32.49 11.44
C GLN A 34 10.87 32.16 10.67
N ALA A 35 11.20 30.87 10.51
CA ALA A 35 12.30 30.44 9.64
C ALA A 35 12.07 30.78 8.15
N SER A 36 10.79 30.87 7.76
CA SER A 36 10.31 31.24 6.42
C SER A 36 10.03 32.75 6.26
N SER A 37 10.47 33.59 7.20
CA SER A 37 10.19 35.02 7.20
C SER A 37 11.18 35.82 6.33
N PRO A 38 10.71 36.76 5.48
CA PRO A 38 11.56 37.72 4.77
C PRO A 38 12.44 38.60 5.67
N SER A 39 12.10 38.73 6.95
CA SER A 39 12.89 39.50 7.93
C SER A 39 14.20 38.84 8.36
N ARG A 40 14.42 37.55 8.03
CA ARG A 40 15.64 36.83 8.40
C ARG A 40 16.78 37.06 7.41
N SER A 41 18.01 37.11 7.94
CA SER A 41 19.26 37.16 7.16
C SER A 41 19.38 36.01 6.15
N GLU A 42 18.86 34.84 6.51
CA GLU A 42 18.92 33.62 5.69
C GLU A 42 18.01 33.69 4.47
N TYR A 43 16.95 34.53 4.49
CA TYR A 43 15.95 34.60 3.42
C TYR A 43 16.58 34.86 2.05
N ARG A 44 17.52 35.81 2.00
CA ARG A 44 18.23 36.19 0.77
C ARG A 44 18.90 34.98 0.10
N LYS A 45 19.33 33.98 0.87
CA LYS A 45 20.04 32.80 0.35
C LYS A 45 19.14 31.82 -0.40
N TYR A 46 17.87 31.68 -0.01
CA TYR A 46 16.93 30.76 -0.65
C TYR A 46 15.83 31.46 -1.46
N SER A 47 15.63 32.76 -1.30
CA SER A 47 14.62 33.58 -2.03
C SER A 47 14.64 33.37 -3.54
N HIS A 48 15.83 33.25 -4.15
CA HIS A 48 16.01 32.98 -5.58
C HIS A 48 15.34 31.68 -6.10
N SER A 49 14.98 30.76 -5.19
CA SER A 49 14.31 29.49 -5.51
C SER A 49 12.78 29.51 -5.28
N LEU A 50 12.27 30.61 -4.70
CA LEU A 50 10.85 30.86 -4.54
C LEU A 50 10.27 31.40 -5.85
N SER A 51 8.95 31.44 -5.94
CA SER A 51 8.23 31.98 -7.09
C SER A 51 7.09 32.89 -6.64
N HIS A 52 6.58 33.73 -7.54
CA HIS A 52 5.44 34.59 -7.21
C HIS A 52 4.23 33.73 -6.84
N GLY A 53 3.76 33.88 -5.60
CA GLY A 53 2.60 33.18 -5.07
C GLY A 53 1.31 33.99 -5.23
N TRP A 54 0.19 33.36 -4.92
CA TRP A 54 -1.15 33.93 -5.10
C TRP A 54 -1.91 34.10 -3.77
N LEU A 55 -1.44 33.48 -2.69
CA LEU A 55 -2.01 33.58 -1.35
C LEU A 55 -1.36 34.72 -0.56
N PHE A 56 -2.16 35.69 -0.12
CA PHE A 56 -1.78 36.76 0.81
C PHE A 56 -0.55 37.60 0.41
N GLY A 57 -0.26 37.71 -0.90
CA GLY A 57 0.93 38.40 -1.41
C GLY A 57 2.26 37.74 -1.04
N ARG A 58 2.24 36.49 -0.56
CA ARG A 58 3.44 35.73 -0.21
C ARG A 58 4.00 34.99 -1.42
N GLU A 59 5.31 34.77 -1.42
CA GLU A 59 5.97 33.87 -2.37
C GLU A 59 5.60 32.41 -2.09
N VAL A 60 5.83 31.52 -3.07
CA VAL A 60 5.55 30.08 -2.98
C VAL A 60 6.83 29.26 -3.19
N ASP A 61 7.09 28.30 -2.30
CA ASP A 61 8.23 27.37 -2.42
C ASP A 61 7.97 26.35 -3.54
N MET A 62 8.61 26.60 -4.68
CA MET A 62 8.57 25.71 -5.85
C MET A 62 9.85 24.86 -5.98
N SER A 63 10.62 24.69 -4.91
CA SER A 63 11.97 24.08 -4.95
C SER A 63 11.99 22.57 -5.21
N ASP A 64 10.88 21.87 -5.00
CA ASP A 64 10.74 20.45 -5.34
C ASP A 64 10.38 20.26 -6.82
N GLY A 65 11.28 19.64 -7.59
CA GLY A 65 11.11 19.48 -9.04
C GLY A 65 9.95 18.56 -9.43
N GLN A 66 9.62 17.55 -8.62
CA GLN A 66 8.53 16.62 -8.89
C GLN A 66 7.18 17.31 -8.69
N TRP A 67 7.01 18.02 -7.57
CA TRP A 67 5.80 18.81 -7.29
C TRP A 67 5.63 19.94 -8.30
N ARG A 68 6.71 20.68 -8.61
CA ARG A 68 6.69 21.73 -9.65
C ARG A 68 6.17 21.20 -10.98
N THR A 69 6.70 20.06 -11.44
CA THR A 69 6.30 19.42 -12.70
C THR A 69 4.86 18.91 -12.66
N PHE A 70 4.43 18.31 -11.54
CA PHE A 70 3.04 17.86 -11.38
C PHE A 70 2.06 19.04 -11.38
N ARG A 71 2.34 20.10 -10.62
CA ARG A 71 1.51 21.30 -10.49
C ARG A 71 1.40 22.07 -11.81
N SER A 72 2.48 22.24 -12.56
CA SER A 72 2.46 22.96 -13.84
C SER A 72 1.69 22.21 -14.94
N ASN A 73 1.74 20.88 -14.93
CA ASN A 73 1.03 20.03 -15.90
C ASN A 73 -0.38 19.62 -15.44
N LEU A 74 -0.82 20.02 -14.24
CA LEU A 74 -2.10 19.62 -13.66
C LEU A 74 -3.31 19.91 -14.56
N PRO A 75 -3.44 21.06 -15.25
CA PRO A 75 -4.55 21.31 -16.18
C PRO A 75 -4.59 20.31 -17.34
N ALA A 76 -3.42 19.96 -17.91
CA ALA A 76 -3.32 18.99 -18.99
C ALA A 76 -3.67 17.56 -18.51
N PHE A 77 -3.23 17.17 -17.31
CA PHE A 77 -3.62 15.89 -16.71
C PHE A 77 -5.12 15.82 -16.41
N VAL A 78 -5.72 16.89 -15.87
CA VAL A 78 -7.18 16.96 -15.63
C VAL A 78 -7.95 16.82 -16.94
N LEU A 79 -7.57 17.56 -17.98
CA LEU A 79 -8.23 17.50 -19.29
C LEU A 79 -8.11 16.10 -19.92
N ALA A 80 -6.92 15.49 -19.90
CA ALA A 80 -6.70 14.16 -20.47
C ALA A 80 -7.48 13.07 -19.71
N MET A 81 -7.52 13.12 -18.38
CA MET A 81 -8.29 12.16 -17.58
C MET A 81 -9.80 12.36 -17.70
N PHE A 82 -10.28 13.61 -17.79
CA PHE A 82 -11.69 13.90 -18.05
C PHE A 82 -12.10 13.36 -19.43
N ALA A 83 -11.31 13.63 -20.48
CA ALA A 83 -11.54 13.09 -21.81
C ALA A 83 -11.56 11.56 -21.81
N TYR A 84 -10.61 10.91 -21.12
CA TYR A 84 -10.59 9.45 -20.97
C TYR A 84 -11.89 8.91 -20.36
N VAL A 85 -12.30 9.41 -19.19
CA VAL A 85 -13.48 8.93 -18.47
C VAL A 85 -14.76 9.21 -19.26
N ALA A 86 -14.90 10.40 -19.84
CA ALA A 86 -16.06 10.77 -20.65
C ALA A 86 -16.20 9.90 -21.91
N LEU A 87 -15.09 9.67 -22.62
CA LEU A 87 -15.09 8.82 -23.82
C LEU A 87 -15.30 7.34 -23.47
N ASN A 88 -14.72 6.84 -22.36
CA ASN A 88 -14.97 5.45 -21.92
C ASN A 88 -16.43 5.26 -21.50
N TRP A 89 -17.02 6.23 -20.79
CA TRP A 89 -18.43 6.20 -20.42
C TRP A 89 -19.35 6.24 -21.65
N ALA A 90 -19.06 7.11 -22.62
CA ALA A 90 -19.80 7.17 -23.89
C ALA A 90 -19.66 5.86 -24.69
N PHE A 91 -18.46 5.30 -24.80
CA PHE A 91 -18.22 4.00 -25.44
C PHE A 91 -19.00 2.88 -24.73
N ARG A 92 -18.91 2.80 -23.40
CA ARG A 92 -19.67 1.83 -22.60
C ARG A 92 -21.17 1.97 -22.86
N LEU A 93 -21.73 3.18 -22.87
CA LEU A 93 -23.15 3.39 -23.18
C LEU A 93 -23.55 2.92 -24.58
N VAL A 94 -22.79 3.27 -25.62
CA VAL A 94 -23.10 2.90 -27.01
C VAL A 94 -22.95 1.39 -27.21
N VAL A 95 -21.89 0.79 -26.68
CA VAL A 95 -21.60 -0.64 -26.81
C VAL A 95 -22.53 -1.47 -25.94
N LEU A 96 -22.82 -1.10 -24.69
CA LEU A 96 -23.83 -1.79 -23.87
C LEU A 96 -25.20 -1.73 -24.56
N ARG A 97 -25.62 -0.57 -25.10
CA ARG A 97 -26.91 -0.48 -25.82
C ARG A 97 -26.97 -1.38 -27.06
N ARG A 98 -25.89 -1.48 -27.85
CA ARG A 98 -25.84 -2.33 -29.07
C ARG A 98 -25.61 -3.80 -28.77
N VAL A 99 -24.80 -4.14 -27.77
CA VAL A 99 -24.42 -5.52 -27.43
C VAL A 99 -25.45 -6.16 -26.51
N CYS A 100 -25.99 -5.47 -25.50
CA CYS A 100 -27.08 -6.02 -24.67
C CYS A 100 -28.34 -6.30 -25.49
N ALA A 101 -28.62 -5.52 -26.54
CA ALA A 101 -29.70 -5.82 -27.49
C ALA A 101 -29.55 -7.18 -28.20
N GLY A 102 -28.32 -7.72 -28.30
CA GLY A 102 -28.05 -9.08 -28.82
C GLY A 102 -27.72 -10.13 -27.74
N PHE A 103 -27.20 -9.73 -26.58
CA PHE A 103 -26.69 -10.64 -25.53
C PHE A 103 -27.64 -10.87 -24.34
N LEU A 104 -28.77 -10.16 -24.26
CA LEU A 104 -29.78 -10.35 -23.20
C LEU A 104 -30.39 -11.76 -23.12
N GLN A 105 -30.04 -12.68 -24.03
CA GLN A 105 -30.51 -14.07 -24.01
C GLN A 105 -29.67 -15.07 -23.18
N LYS A 106 -28.41 -14.79 -22.80
CA LYS A 106 -27.58 -15.75 -22.03
C LYS A 106 -26.64 -15.12 -20.99
N PRO A 107 -27.04 -15.04 -19.71
CA PRO A 107 -26.16 -14.60 -18.61
C PRO A 107 -24.99 -15.56 -18.32
N ASP A 108 -25.19 -16.86 -18.52
CA ASP A 108 -24.28 -17.91 -18.02
C ASP A 108 -23.13 -18.29 -18.98
N SER A 109 -23.06 -17.69 -20.17
CA SER A 109 -22.01 -18.06 -21.14
C SER A 109 -20.66 -17.43 -20.79
N VAL A 110 -19.75 -18.27 -20.26
CA VAL A 110 -18.33 -18.02 -19.94
C VAL A 110 -17.50 -17.46 -21.12
N GLN A 111 -18.06 -17.38 -22.33
CA GLN A 111 -17.40 -17.00 -23.58
C GLN A 111 -17.51 -15.51 -23.96
N GLY A 112 -18.15 -14.67 -23.14
CA GLY A 112 -18.15 -13.22 -23.32
C GLY A 112 -16.76 -12.61 -23.11
N ALA A 113 -15.91 -12.65 -24.13
CA ALA A 113 -14.68 -11.87 -24.20
C ALA A 113 -15.04 -10.38 -24.18
N LEU A 114 -14.73 -9.70 -23.08
CA LEU A 114 -15.17 -8.33 -22.76
C LEU A 114 -14.92 -7.35 -23.93
N PRO A 115 -15.96 -6.94 -24.69
CA PRO A 115 -15.81 -5.88 -25.70
C PRO A 115 -15.39 -4.55 -25.04
N THR A 116 -15.73 -4.43 -23.75
CA THR A 116 -15.42 -3.33 -22.82
C THR A 116 -13.92 -3.08 -22.61
N LEU A 117 -13.01 -4.01 -22.93
CA LEU A 117 -11.56 -3.82 -22.74
C LEU A 117 -10.83 -3.36 -24.01
N TRP A 118 -11.45 -3.44 -25.19
CA TRP A 118 -10.88 -2.92 -26.43
C TRP A 118 -10.76 -1.40 -26.45
N PHE A 119 -11.76 -0.67 -25.94
CA PHE A 119 -11.66 0.80 -25.87
C PHE A 119 -10.59 1.27 -24.87
N PRO A 120 -10.53 0.76 -23.61
CA PRO A 120 -9.41 1.01 -22.71
C PRO A 120 -8.06 0.68 -23.35
N PHE A 121 -7.93 -0.43 -24.10
CA PHE A 121 -6.70 -0.76 -24.82
C PHE A 121 -6.32 0.29 -25.87
N VAL A 122 -7.23 0.64 -26.79
CA VAL A 122 -6.96 1.61 -27.87
C VAL A 122 -6.65 2.99 -27.31
N PHE A 123 -7.45 3.48 -26.35
CA PHE A 123 -7.19 4.76 -25.69
C PHE A 123 -5.88 4.73 -24.90
N ALA A 124 -5.62 3.69 -24.12
CA ALA A 124 -4.40 3.58 -23.33
C ALA A 124 -3.14 3.54 -24.22
N THR A 125 -3.22 2.88 -25.38
CA THR A 125 -2.14 2.88 -26.36
C THR A 125 -1.92 4.28 -26.95
N ALA A 126 -2.98 4.98 -27.35
CA ALA A 126 -2.90 6.35 -27.85
C ALA A 126 -2.37 7.33 -26.78
N PHE A 127 -2.81 7.19 -25.53
CA PHE A 127 -2.34 7.98 -24.39
C PHE A 127 -0.86 7.72 -24.09
N ALA A 128 -0.43 6.45 -24.11
CA ALA A 128 0.98 6.07 -23.99
C ALA A 128 1.82 6.58 -25.18
N MET A 129 1.26 6.66 -26.39
CA MET A 129 1.93 7.25 -27.56
C MET A 129 2.17 8.76 -27.35
N VAL A 130 1.19 9.50 -26.83
CA VAL A 130 1.38 10.94 -26.51
C VAL A 130 2.40 11.14 -25.38
N LEU A 131 2.37 10.28 -24.36
CA LEU A 131 3.29 10.38 -23.22
C LEU A 131 4.73 9.98 -23.56
N SER A 132 4.94 8.85 -24.25
CA SER A 132 6.28 8.30 -24.52
C SER A 132 6.81 8.63 -25.92
N GLY A 133 5.96 9.08 -26.84
CA GLY A 133 6.32 9.29 -28.25
C GLY A 133 6.79 7.98 -28.89
N THR A 134 7.83 8.07 -29.71
CA THR A 134 8.48 6.91 -30.36
C THR A 134 8.99 5.85 -29.36
N SER A 135 9.30 6.24 -28.12
CA SER A 135 9.80 5.31 -27.10
C SER A 135 8.77 4.26 -26.66
N ILE A 136 7.48 4.41 -27.01
CA ILE A 136 6.46 3.37 -26.78
C ILE A 136 6.84 2.03 -27.43
N VAL A 137 7.60 2.03 -28.52
CA VAL A 137 8.04 0.79 -29.19
C VAL A 137 8.84 -0.09 -28.23
N PHE A 138 9.75 0.49 -27.45
CA PHE A 138 10.52 -0.24 -26.43
C PHE A 138 9.60 -0.81 -25.35
N ILE A 139 8.64 -0.01 -24.87
CA ILE A 139 7.64 -0.44 -23.88
C ILE A 139 6.82 -1.63 -24.40
N LEU A 140 6.35 -1.58 -25.65
CA LEU A 140 5.58 -2.68 -26.27
C LEU A 140 6.41 -3.94 -26.50
N VAL A 141 7.67 -3.81 -26.94
CA VAL A 141 8.59 -4.95 -27.10
C VAL A 141 8.87 -5.63 -25.76
N ILE A 142 9.19 -4.86 -24.71
CA ILE A 142 9.49 -5.38 -23.37
C ILE A 142 8.25 -6.03 -22.74
N THR A 143 7.10 -5.35 -22.79
CA THR A 143 5.86 -5.90 -22.23
C THR A 143 5.40 -7.13 -23.00
N GLY A 144 5.53 -7.15 -24.33
CA GLY A 144 5.29 -8.33 -25.18
C GLY A 144 6.23 -9.50 -24.85
N GLY A 145 7.51 -9.22 -24.62
CA GLY A 145 8.51 -10.21 -24.16
C GLY A 145 8.09 -10.90 -22.86
N ASN A 146 7.73 -10.12 -21.83
CA ASN A 146 7.21 -10.68 -20.57
C ASN A 146 5.92 -11.50 -20.78
N TYR A 147 4.99 -11.04 -21.63
CA TYR A 147 3.77 -11.80 -21.95
C TYR A 147 4.09 -13.16 -22.56
N LEU A 148 5.00 -13.21 -23.55
CA LEU A 148 5.44 -14.47 -24.17
C LEU A 148 6.11 -15.41 -23.16
N ILE A 149 6.95 -14.89 -22.27
CA ILE A 149 7.57 -15.66 -21.18
C ILE A 149 6.48 -16.22 -20.26
N ALA A 150 5.54 -15.40 -19.79
CA ALA A 150 4.44 -15.82 -18.92
C ALA A 150 3.59 -16.91 -19.56
N LYS A 151 3.18 -16.73 -20.83
CA LYS A 151 2.34 -17.71 -21.54
C LYS A 151 3.06 -19.04 -21.82
N LYS A 152 4.37 -19.01 -22.15
CA LYS A 152 5.17 -20.21 -22.44
C LYS A 152 5.67 -20.96 -21.19
N ALA A 153 5.98 -20.24 -20.11
CA ALA A 153 6.51 -20.83 -18.88
C ALA A 153 5.45 -21.14 -17.81
N GLY A 154 4.27 -20.51 -17.86
CA GLY A 154 3.18 -20.65 -16.88
C GLY A 154 2.88 -22.11 -16.48
N GLY A 155 2.58 -22.33 -15.19
CA GLY A 155 2.45 -23.67 -14.60
C GLY A 155 3.76 -24.34 -14.16
N ARG A 156 4.89 -24.10 -14.85
CA ARG A 156 6.17 -24.78 -14.54
C ARG A 156 6.77 -24.29 -13.21
N ARG A 157 7.34 -25.19 -12.40
CA ARG A 157 7.92 -24.85 -11.07
C ARG A 157 8.98 -23.74 -11.11
N TRP A 158 9.78 -23.68 -12.17
CA TRP A 158 10.83 -22.66 -12.36
C TRP A 158 10.33 -21.34 -12.98
N ALA A 159 9.07 -21.27 -13.43
CA ALA A 159 8.54 -20.10 -14.12
C ALA A 159 8.66 -18.79 -13.31
N PRO A 160 8.41 -18.76 -11.98
CA PRO A 160 8.60 -17.54 -11.19
C PRO A 160 10.03 -17.01 -11.27
N VAL A 161 11.04 -17.88 -11.28
CA VAL A 161 12.46 -17.48 -11.38
C VAL A 161 12.75 -16.81 -12.71
N LEU A 162 12.27 -17.37 -13.83
CA LEU A 162 12.45 -16.76 -15.15
C LEU A 162 11.68 -15.43 -15.29
N ILE A 163 10.46 -15.36 -14.77
CA ILE A 163 9.64 -14.14 -14.75
C ILE A 163 10.37 -13.03 -13.99
N TRP A 164 10.86 -13.31 -12.78
CA TRP A 164 11.60 -12.34 -11.98
C TRP A 164 12.94 -11.97 -12.60
N ALA A 165 13.71 -12.92 -13.11
CA ALA A 165 14.98 -12.65 -13.80
C ALA A 165 14.81 -11.70 -14.99
N TYR A 166 13.78 -11.91 -15.82
CA TYR A 166 13.46 -11.01 -16.93
C TYR A 166 13.11 -9.60 -16.44
N ASN A 167 12.18 -9.49 -15.48
CA ASN A 167 11.71 -8.19 -15.01
C ASN A 167 12.79 -7.41 -14.24
N MET A 168 13.69 -8.09 -13.51
CA MET A 168 14.85 -7.44 -12.90
C MET A 168 15.86 -7.03 -13.97
N GLY A 169 16.21 -7.91 -14.92
CA GLY A 169 17.12 -7.57 -16.01
C GLY A 169 16.67 -6.34 -16.82
N VAL A 170 15.36 -6.22 -17.08
CA VAL A 170 14.74 -5.03 -17.68
C VAL A 170 14.91 -3.79 -16.80
N LEU A 171 14.61 -3.88 -15.50
CA LEU A 171 14.74 -2.74 -14.58
C LEU A 171 16.19 -2.24 -14.47
N PHE A 172 17.15 -3.16 -14.32
CA PHE A 172 18.58 -2.84 -14.34
C PHE A 172 19.02 -2.23 -15.68
N SER A 173 18.51 -2.73 -16.80
CA SER A 173 18.82 -2.19 -18.13
C SER A 173 18.27 -0.79 -18.33
N ASN A 174 17.01 -0.55 -17.95
CA ASN A 174 16.36 0.75 -18.07
C ASN A 174 17.15 1.84 -17.32
N GLU A 175 17.61 1.56 -16.09
CA GLU A 175 18.41 2.52 -15.32
C GLU A 175 19.83 2.68 -15.89
N SER A 176 20.49 1.56 -16.23
CA SER A 176 21.88 1.59 -16.77
C SER A 176 22.00 2.38 -18.07
N PHE A 177 20.99 2.31 -18.95
CA PHE A 177 20.98 3.03 -20.22
C PHE A 177 20.21 4.37 -20.18
N LYS A 178 19.49 4.64 -19.08
CA LYS A 178 18.55 5.79 -18.90
C LYS A 178 17.45 5.80 -19.98
N GLY A 179 16.81 4.65 -20.15
CA GLY A 179 15.98 4.31 -21.30
C GLY A 179 16.82 3.87 -22.51
N TYR A 180 16.19 3.78 -23.68
CA TYR A 180 16.85 3.36 -24.92
C TYR A 180 16.80 4.46 -25.98
N GLU A 181 17.74 4.42 -26.93
CA GLU A 181 17.85 5.35 -28.04
C GLU A 181 17.90 4.56 -29.35
N PHE A 182 17.09 4.95 -30.34
CA PHE A 182 17.05 4.30 -31.65
C PHE A 182 18.38 4.46 -32.40
N GLY A 183 18.98 5.65 -32.35
CA GLY A 183 20.27 5.94 -32.99
C GLY A 183 21.44 5.10 -32.49
N ARG A 184 21.39 4.61 -31.23
CA ARG A 184 22.39 3.67 -30.68
C ARG A 184 22.20 2.23 -31.17
N ILE A 185 20.98 1.85 -31.54
CA ILE A 185 20.67 0.53 -32.10
C ILE A 185 20.96 0.51 -33.60
N ASN A 186 20.53 1.56 -34.31
CA ASN A 186 20.80 1.76 -35.73
C ASN A 186 20.73 3.27 -36.04
N GLN A 187 21.84 3.83 -36.53
CA GLN A 187 21.97 5.26 -36.82
C GLN A 187 20.89 5.79 -37.78
N SER A 188 20.41 4.97 -38.73
CA SER A 188 19.32 5.34 -39.65
C SER A 188 17.98 5.61 -38.96
N LEU A 189 17.77 5.09 -37.75
CA LEU A 189 16.56 5.30 -36.95
C LEU A 189 16.70 6.48 -35.95
N GLY A 190 17.85 7.15 -35.89
CA GLY A 190 18.12 8.22 -34.92
C GLY A 190 17.16 9.41 -34.99
N TRP A 191 16.50 9.65 -36.12
CA TRP A 191 15.46 10.68 -36.25
C TRP A 191 14.24 10.43 -35.35
N LEU A 192 13.97 9.17 -34.97
CA LEU A 192 12.92 8.80 -34.02
C LEU A 192 13.22 9.30 -32.60
N ASP A 193 14.49 9.47 -32.23
CA ASP A 193 14.87 9.98 -30.90
C ASP A 193 14.52 11.46 -30.69
N GLY A 194 14.38 12.23 -31.78
CA GLY A 194 13.86 13.60 -31.74
C GLY A 194 12.36 13.69 -31.39
N HIS A 195 11.62 12.58 -31.57
CA HIS A 195 10.16 12.51 -31.42
C HIS A 195 9.73 11.81 -30.11
N ARG A 196 10.46 12.09 -29.02
CA ARG A 196 10.08 11.65 -27.66
C ARG A 196 8.88 12.43 -27.16
N GLY A 197 7.97 11.74 -26.48
CA GLY A 197 6.74 12.34 -25.94
C GLY A 197 6.99 13.24 -24.72
N ILE A 198 5.90 13.63 -24.06
CA ILE A 198 5.90 14.49 -22.87
C ILE A 198 6.85 13.96 -21.77
N LEU A 199 6.93 12.63 -21.61
CA LEU A 199 7.84 11.94 -20.70
C LEU A 199 9.17 11.61 -21.39
N ARG A 200 10.13 12.53 -21.32
CA ARG A 200 11.51 12.25 -21.79
C ARG A 200 12.19 11.09 -21.05
N ARG A 201 11.84 10.87 -19.77
CA ARG A 201 12.27 9.73 -18.94
C ARG A 201 11.12 8.76 -18.66
N TRP A 202 10.71 8.00 -19.68
CA TRP A 202 9.69 6.95 -19.54
C TRP A 202 10.19 5.77 -18.68
N ASP A 203 11.50 5.58 -18.59
CA ASP A 203 12.22 4.58 -17.80
C ASP A 203 11.82 4.59 -16.32
N ILE A 204 11.71 5.77 -15.69
CA ILE A 204 11.26 5.89 -14.28
C ILE A 204 9.82 5.41 -14.14
N THR A 205 8.92 5.89 -15.01
CA THR A 205 7.49 5.51 -14.96
C THR A 205 7.26 4.03 -15.28
N PHE A 206 8.19 3.41 -16.03
CA PHE A 206 8.14 1.98 -16.33
C PHE A 206 8.26 1.11 -15.07
N ASN A 207 8.87 1.59 -13.99
CA ASN A 207 9.01 0.79 -12.76
C ASN A 207 7.64 0.37 -12.19
N LEU A 208 6.58 1.20 -12.31
CA LEU A 208 5.20 0.80 -11.98
C LEU A 208 4.61 -0.21 -12.97
N THR A 209 4.96 -0.10 -14.26
CA THR A 209 4.55 -1.05 -15.31
C THR A 209 5.16 -2.43 -15.06
N MET A 210 6.42 -2.51 -14.62
CA MET A 210 7.11 -3.76 -14.27
C MET A 210 6.40 -4.49 -13.12
N LEU A 211 5.94 -3.79 -12.07
CA LEU A 211 5.15 -4.41 -10.99
C LEU A 211 3.88 -5.07 -11.54
N ARG A 212 3.22 -4.43 -12.50
CA ARG A 212 2.03 -4.99 -13.16
C ARG A 212 2.37 -6.18 -14.07
N MET A 213 3.48 -6.12 -14.80
CA MET A 213 3.99 -7.23 -15.61
C MET A 213 4.19 -8.49 -14.76
N VAL A 214 4.86 -8.35 -13.61
CA VAL A 214 5.04 -9.43 -12.64
C VAL A 214 3.69 -9.91 -12.06
N SER A 215 2.76 -9.02 -11.73
CA SER A 215 1.42 -9.42 -11.27
C SER A 215 0.71 -10.32 -12.28
N PHE A 216 0.63 -9.90 -13.55
CA PHE A 216 0.01 -10.71 -14.60
C PHE A 216 0.71 -12.07 -14.75
N SER A 217 2.04 -12.07 -14.82
CA SER A 217 2.83 -13.29 -15.03
C SER A 217 2.66 -14.29 -13.88
N MET A 218 2.61 -13.81 -12.64
CA MET A 218 2.41 -14.65 -11.45
C MET A 218 0.96 -15.10 -11.29
N ASP A 219 -0.02 -14.21 -11.50
CA ASP A 219 -1.44 -14.56 -11.43
C ASP A 219 -1.81 -15.59 -12.53
N TYR A 220 -1.26 -15.46 -13.74
CA TYR A 220 -1.41 -16.47 -14.80
C TYR A 220 -0.72 -17.80 -14.44
N HIS A 221 0.51 -17.75 -13.90
CA HIS A 221 1.20 -18.96 -13.44
C HIS A 221 0.35 -19.73 -12.40
N TRP A 222 -0.24 -19.03 -11.43
CA TRP A 222 -1.12 -19.64 -10.43
C TRP A 222 -2.43 -20.16 -11.05
N ARG A 223 -3.08 -19.44 -11.97
CA ARG A 223 -4.27 -19.95 -12.69
C ARG A 223 -3.99 -21.26 -13.43
N VAL A 224 -2.83 -21.39 -14.08
CA VAL A 224 -2.43 -22.61 -14.81
C VAL A 224 -2.15 -23.76 -13.84
N ARG A 225 -1.54 -23.49 -12.67
CA ARG A 225 -1.34 -24.51 -11.63
C ARG A 225 -2.66 -25.00 -11.02
N GLN A 226 -3.60 -24.10 -10.77
CA GLN A 226 -4.94 -24.46 -10.29
C GLN A 226 -5.68 -25.37 -11.29
N ASP A 227 -5.52 -25.15 -12.60
CA ASP A 227 -6.03 -26.03 -13.66
C ASP A 227 -5.37 -27.43 -13.69
N GLN A 228 -4.14 -27.55 -13.18
CA GLN A 228 -3.40 -28.82 -13.10
C GLN A 228 -3.72 -29.59 -11.81
N GLU A 229 -4.10 -28.87 -10.76
CA GLU A 229 -4.34 -29.40 -9.40
C GLU A 229 -5.84 -29.62 -9.11
N ALA A 230 -6.76 -29.01 -9.88
CA ALA A 230 -8.21 -29.12 -9.70
C ALA A 230 -8.99 -29.10 -11.04
N SER A 231 -10.23 -29.61 -11.03
CA SER A 231 -11.12 -29.59 -12.20
C SER A 231 -11.46 -28.15 -12.63
N PRO A 232 -11.32 -27.77 -13.92
CA PRO A 232 -11.56 -26.39 -14.38
C PRO A 232 -12.93 -25.84 -14.02
N ARG A 233 -13.99 -26.65 -14.11
CA ARG A 233 -15.37 -26.25 -13.73
C ARG A 233 -15.48 -25.79 -12.27
N ARG A 234 -14.71 -26.39 -11.36
CA ARG A 234 -14.69 -26.02 -9.94
C ARG A 234 -13.97 -24.69 -9.72
N VAL A 235 -12.91 -24.42 -10.48
CA VAL A 235 -12.20 -23.14 -10.44
C VAL A 235 -13.10 -22.03 -10.97
N ASP A 236 -13.66 -22.19 -12.17
CA ASP A 236 -14.46 -21.16 -12.82
C ASP A 236 -15.74 -20.81 -12.03
N ALA A 237 -16.32 -21.75 -11.28
CA ALA A 237 -17.41 -21.49 -10.34
C ALA A 237 -17.02 -20.57 -9.16
N MET A 238 -15.76 -20.63 -8.69
CA MET A 238 -15.23 -19.71 -7.67
C MET A 238 -14.94 -18.30 -8.23
N VAL A 239 -14.70 -18.19 -9.55
CA VAL A 239 -14.48 -16.90 -10.24
C VAL A 239 -15.79 -16.15 -10.48
N ALA A 240 -16.90 -16.88 -10.70
CA ALA A 240 -18.16 -16.30 -11.15
C ALA A 240 -18.85 -15.37 -10.13
N ASN A 241 -18.57 -15.49 -8.82
CA ASN A 241 -19.24 -14.73 -7.77
C ASN A 241 -18.24 -14.15 -6.74
N PRO A 242 -17.50 -13.08 -7.08
CA PRO A 242 -16.58 -12.41 -6.15
C PRO A 242 -17.38 -11.57 -5.14
N ARG A 243 -17.49 -12.05 -3.90
CA ARG A 243 -18.32 -11.43 -2.84
C ARG A 243 -17.60 -10.30 -2.09
N THR A 244 -16.27 -10.33 -2.06
CA THR A 244 -15.44 -9.34 -1.35
C THR A 244 -14.26 -8.86 -2.19
N ASP A 245 -13.67 -7.71 -1.83
CA ASP A 245 -12.43 -7.21 -2.45
C ASP A 245 -11.23 -8.15 -2.26
N LYS A 246 -11.27 -8.99 -1.21
CA LYS A 246 -10.27 -10.04 -1.00
C LYS A 246 -10.39 -11.11 -2.08
N ASP A 247 -11.60 -11.58 -2.36
CA ASP A 247 -11.88 -12.60 -3.37
C ASP A 247 -11.46 -12.10 -4.77
N ARG A 248 -11.73 -10.83 -5.08
CA ARG A 248 -11.29 -10.16 -6.34
C ARG A 248 -9.77 -10.15 -6.54
N ILE A 249 -8.98 -10.24 -5.47
CA ILE A 249 -7.51 -10.28 -5.52
C ILE A 249 -7.01 -11.73 -5.49
N GLU A 250 -7.59 -12.58 -4.64
CA GLU A 250 -7.13 -13.95 -4.40
C GLU A 250 -7.59 -14.94 -5.46
N HIS A 251 -8.82 -14.81 -5.96
CA HIS A 251 -9.33 -15.68 -7.01
C HIS A 251 -8.70 -15.29 -8.36
N SER A 252 -8.43 -16.30 -9.19
CA SER A 252 -7.93 -16.12 -10.55
C SER A 252 -9.07 -15.68 -11.48
N CYS A 253 -8.76 -15.08 -12.63
CA CYS A 253 -9.76 -14.79 -13.66
C CYS A 253 -10.08 -16.04 -14.51
N PHE A 254 -11.05 -15.93 -15.42
CA PHE A 254 -11.26 -16.98 -16.40
C PHE A 254 -10.04 -17.12 -17.31
N LYS A 255 -9.70 -18.34 -17.72
CA LYS A 255 -8.50 -18.60 -18.54
C LYS A 255 -8.41 -17.76 -19.82
N PRO A 256 -9.50 -17.44 -20.55
CA PRO A 256 -9.48 -16.55 -21.71
C PRO A 256 -9.12 -15.10 -21.39
N ASP A 257 -9.35 -14.61 -20.16
CA ASP A 257 -9.07 -13.23 -19.78
C ASP A 257 -7.56 -12.92 -19.79
N TYR A 258 -6.71 -13.94 -19.64
CA TYR A 258 -5.25 -13.83 -19.72
C TYR A 258 -4.76 -13.75 -21.18
N CYS A 259 -5.29 -12.80 -21.94
CA CYS A 259 -4.96 -12.49 -23.33
C CYS A 259 -4.14 -11.19 -23.46
N LEU A 260 -3.53 -10.97 -24.63
CA LEU A 260 -2.63 -9.83 -24.87
C LEU A 260 -3.35 -8.47 -24.76
N VAL A 261 -4.60 -8.37 -25.23
CA VAL A 261 -5.39 -7.13 -25.19
C VAL A 261 -5.68 -6.71 -23.75
N ASN A 262 -6.18 -7.63 -22.93
CA ASN A 262 -6.46 -7.37 -21.50
C ASN A 262 -5.18 -7.04 -20.73
N TYR A 263 -4.08 -7.73 -21.04
CA TYR A 263 -2.77 -7.47 -20.46
C TYR A 263 -2.30 -6.03 -20.76
N TRP A 264 -2.30 -5.59 -22.02
CA TRP A 264 -1.90 -4.22 -22.36
C TRP A 264 -2.88 -3.15 -21.86
N ALA A 265 -4.19 -3.41 -21.87
CA ALA A 265 -5.19 -2.52 -21.27
C ALA A 265 -4.91 -2.29 -19.77
N TYR A 266 -4.51 -3.33 -19.04
CA TYR A 266 -4.14 -3.28 -17.63
C TYR A 266 -2.78 -2.57 -17.39
N LEU A 267 -1.77 -2.88 -18.20
CA LEU A 267 -0.45 -2.24 -18.09
C LEU A 267 -0.54 -0.72 -18.34
N LEU A 268 -1.20 -0.32 -19.43
CA LEU A 268 -1.23 1.06 -19.91
C LEU A 268 -2.39 1.89 -19.34
N TYR A 269 -3.20 1.32 -18.43
CA TYR A 269 -4.41 1.94 -17.88
C TYR A 269 -4.20 3.41 -17.42
N PRO A 270 -4.75 4.43 -18.12
CA PRO A 270 -4.28 5.82 -18.02
C PRO A 270 -4.32 6.42 -16.61
N PRO A 271 -5.41 6.30 -15.81
CA PRO A 271 -5.49 6.89 -14.48
C PRO A 271 -4.41 6.43 -13.50
N LEU A 272 -3.81 5.26 -13.73
CA LEU A 272 -2.80 4.67 -12.86
C LEU A 272 -1.46 4.46 -13.57
N TYR A 273 -1.32 4.80 -14.86
CA TYR A 273 -0.14 4.47 -15.67
C TYR A 273 1.12 5.22 -15.21
N LEU A 274 1.00 6.55 -15.08
CA LEU A 274 2.08 7.44 -14.65
C LEU A 274 2.44 7.26 -13.17
N THR A 275 1.41 7.26 -12.34
CA THR A 275 1.46 7.28 -10.88
C THR A 275 0.15 6.72 -10.36
N GLY A 276 0.14 6.18 -9.15
CA GLY A 276 -1.09 5.85 -8.44
C GLY A 276 -1.03 4.50 -7.74
N PRO A 277 -2.15 4.07 -7.16
CA PRO A 277 -2.27 2.74 -6.57
C PRO A 277 -1.98 1.61 -7.56
N ILE A 278 -1.20 0.64 -7.11
CA ILE A 278 -0.94 -0.62 -7.80
C ILE A 278 -2.13 -1.55 -7.56
N ILE A 279 -2.88 -1.82 -8.62
CA ILE A 279 -3.93 -2.85 -8.68
C ILE A 279 -3.33 -4.14 -9.28
N THR A 280 -3.81 -5.32 -8.84
CA THR A 280 -3.41 -6.62 -9.41
C THR A 280 -4.19 -6.91 -10.69
N PHE A 281 -3.68 -7.81 -11.54
CA PHE A 281 -4.37 -8.14 -12.80
C PHE A 281 -5.76 -8.73 -12.54
N ASN A 282 -5.85 -9.68 -11.61
CA ASN A 282 -7.13 -10.31 -11.27
C ASN A 282 -8.17 -9.30 -10.78
N SER A 283 -7.75 -8.37 -9.90
CA SER A 283 -8.64 -7.34 -9.36
C SER A 283 -9.08 -6.35 -10.44
N PHE A 284 -8.17 -5.94 -11.34
CA PHE A 284 -8.50 -5.06 -12.46
C PHE A 284 -9.56 -5.69 -13.38
N VAL A 285 -9.33 -6.91 -13.87
CA VAL A 285 -10.27 -7.59 -14.78
C VAL A 285 -11.60 -7.88 -14.07
N SER A 286 -11.55 -8.34 -12.80
CA SER A 286 -12.75 -8.61 -12.00
C SER A 286 -13.62 -7.36 -11.85
N GLN A 287 -13.02 -6.19 -11.53
CA GLN A 287 -13.76 -4.94 -11.38
C GLN A 287 -14.24 -4.35 -12.72
N MET A 288 -13.52 -4.57 -13.83
CA MET A 288 -13.99 -4.17 -15.16
C MET A 288 -15.18 -5.01 -15.65
N ARG A 289 -15.34 -6.24 -15.13
CA ARG A 289 -16.49 -7.13 -15.39
C ARG A 289 -17.64 -6.88 -14.42
N TYR A 290 -17.32 -6.65 -13.14
CA TYR A 290 -18.27 -6.44 -12.03
C TYR A 290 -17.85 -5.20 -11.22
N PRO A 291 -18.27 -3.99 -11.62
CA PRO A 291 -17.92 -2.74 -10.95
C PRO A 291 -18.24 -2.76 -9.45
N SER A 292 -17.39 -2.13 -8.64
CA SER A 292 -17.56 -2.18 -7.19
C SER A 292 -18.63 -1.21 -6.69
N PRO A 293 -19.59 -1.65 -5.84
CA PRO A 293 -20.58 -0.76 -5.24
C PRO A 293 -19.97 0.29 -4.29
N SER A 294 -18.71 0.09 -3.84
CA SER A 294 -17.96 1.08 -3.07
C SER A 294 -17.69 2.39 -3.85
N VAL A 295 -17.70 2.34 -5.19
CA VAL A 295 -17.40 3.46 -6.09
C VAL A 295 -18.67 4.17 -6.57
N ALA A 296 -19.65 4.32 -5.68
CA ALA A 296 -20.83 5.13 -5.96
C ALA A 296 -20.45 6.60 -6.23
N VAL A 297 -21.19 7.26 -7.13
CA VAL A 297 -20.93 8.66 -7.54
C VAL A 297 -20.77 9.61 -6.34
N LYS A 298 -21.63 9.45 -5.31
CA LYS A 298 -21.55 10.21 -4.05
C LYS A 298 -20.19 10.04 -3.35
N THR A 299 -19.67 8.81 -3.28
CA THR A 299 -18.36 8.51 -2.69
C THR A 299 -17.24 9.16 -3.49
N THR A 300 -17.29 9.07 -4.83
CA THR A 300 -16.29 9.66 -5.73
C THR A 300 -16.27 11.18 -5.64
N VAL A 301 -17.44 11.85 -5.58
CA VAL A 301 -17.53 13.32 -5.40
C VAL A 301 -16.99 13.75 -4.05
N ILE A 302 -17.36 13.08 -2.95
CA ILE A 302 -16.82 13.37 -1.60
C ILE A 302 -15.30 13.16 -1.56
N TYR A 303 -14.79 12.16 -2.27
CA TYR A 303 -13.35 11.93 -2.40
C TYR A 303 -12.65 13.05 -3.19
N GLY A 304 -13.25 13.52 -4.29
CA GLY A 304 -12.77 14.67 -5.06
C GLY A 304 -12.70 15.95 -4.22
N ILE A 305 -13.73 16.25 -3.43
CA ILE A 305 -13.72 17.39 -2.48
C ILE A 305 -12.56 17.26 -1.49
N ARG A 306 -12.35 16.08 -0.91
CA ARG A 306 -11.21 15.82 0.00
C ARG A 306 -9.84 15.98 -0.68
N LEU A 307 -9.72 15.62 -1.95
CA LEU A 307 -8.53 15.86 -2.76
C LEU A 307 -8.28 17.37 -2.95
N LEU A 308 -9.31 18.15 -3.30
CA LEU A 308 -9.21 19.60 -3.44
C LEU A 308 -8.79 20.27 -2.12
N CYS A 309 -9.39 19.89 -0.97
CA CYS A 309 -8.96 20.40 0.34
C CYS A 309 -7.51 20.03 0.66
N SER A 310 -7.05 18.85 0.23
CA SER A 310 -5.64 18.41 0.42
C SER A 310 -4.68 19.21 -0.46
N ALA A 311 -5.07 19.51 -1.70
CA ALA A 311 -4.31 20.38 -2.60
C ALA A 311 -4.23 21.82 -2.07
N PHE A 312 -5.32 22.37 -1.53
CA PHE A 312 -5.32 23.68 -0.89
C PHE A 312 -4.44 23.71 0.37
N LEU A 313 -4.42 22.64 1.18
CA LEU A 313 -3.49 22.51 2.31
C LEU A 313 -2.02 22.53 1.85
N MET A 314 -1.70 21.94 0.70
CA MET A 314 -0.35 22.02 0.12
C MET A 314 -0.03 23.43 -0.36
N GLU A 315 -0.95 24.13 -1.03
CA GLU A 315 -0.74 25.53 -1.41
C GLU A 315 -0.50 26.41 -0.17
N LEU A 316 -1.30 26.27 0.90
CA LEU A 316 -1.05 26.94 2.18
C LEU A 316 0.35 26.60 2.73
N MET A 317 0.71 25.32 2.82
CA MET A 317 2.02 24.91 3.32
C MET A 317 3.15 25.57 2.52
N LEU A 318 3.07 25.61 1.20
CA LEU A 318 4.12 26.15 0.35
C LEU A 318 4.24 27.68 0.36
N HIS A 319 3.20 28.42 0.76
CA HIS A 319 3.29 29.87 0.96
C HIS A 319 3.78 30.26 2.37
N PHE A 320 3.62 29.40 3.38
CA PHE A 320 3.95 29.72 4.78
C PHE A 320 5.17 28.97 5.34
N VAL A 321 5.56 27.84 4.74
CA VAL A 321 6.62 26.94 5.24
C VAL A 321 7.55 26.55 4.09
N TYR A 322 8.62 27.33 3.89
CA TYR A 322 9.60 27.16 2.80
C TYR A 322 10.64 26.07 3.09
N CYS A 323 10.20 24.93 3.65
CA CYS A 323 11.08 23.88 4.16
C CYS A 323 11.92 23.20 3.07
N VAL A 324 11.50 23.21 1.79
CA VAL A 324 12.28 22.61 0.70
C VAL A 324 13.36 23.59 0.23
N ALA A 325 13.03 24.87 0.07
CA ALA A 325 13.97 25.93 -0.24
C ALA A 325 15.07 26.04 0.84
N ILE A 326 14.65 26.14 2.12
CA ILE A 326 15.57 26.21 3.27
C ILE A 326 16.43 24.94 3.35
N SER A 327 15.87 23.75 3.12
CA SER A 327 16.67 22.52 3.23
C SER A 327 17.66 22.31 2.07
N LYS A 328 17.56 23.06 0.97
CA LYS A 328 18.52 23.00 -0.16
C LYS A 328 19.57 24.11 -0.11
N TRP A 329 19.17 25.32 0.29
CA TRP A 329 19.99 26.53 0.17
C TRP A 329 20.27 27.23 1.52
N GLY A 330 19.69 26.74 2.60
CA GLY A 330 19.88 27.27 3.95
C GLY A 330 21.25 26.94 4.53
N HIS A 331 21.78 27.86 5.33
CA HIS A 331 23.01 27.62 6.09
C HIS A 331 22.65 26.97 7.43
N TRP A 332 22.86 25.65 7.54
CA TRP A 332 22.57 24.87 8.75
C TRP A 332 23.30 25.37 10.00
N ASP A 333 24.39 26.11 9.85
CA ASP A 333 25.19 26.63 10.96
C ASP A 333 24.43 27.71 11.77
N THR A 334 23.59 28.55 11.13
CA THR A 334 22.84 29.64 11.80
C THR A 334 21.56 29.21 12.51
N PHE A 335 21.04 28.01 12.20
CA PHE A 335 19.84 27.49 12.85
C PHE A 335 20.16 26.74 14.15
N SER A 336 19.27 26.87 15.13
CA SER A 336 19.27 26.07 16.37
C SER A 336 18.88 24.62 16.12
N ALA A 337 19.24 23.71 17.04
CA ALA A 337 18.88 22.29 16.93
C ALA A 337 17.35 22.06 16.80
N TYR A 338 16.53 22.91 17.43
CA TYR A 338 15.08 22.85 17.31
C TYR A 338 14.60 23.25 15.90
N GLU A 339 15.05 24.40 15.38
CA GLU A 339 14.68 24.86 14.04
C GLU A 339 15.10 23.85 12.96
N ILE A 340 16.32 23.32 13.03
CA ILE A 340 16.81 22.28 12.11
C ILE A 340 15.89 21.05 12.15
N SER A 341 15.53 20.60 13.36
CA SER A 341 14.62 19.46 13.54
C SER A 341 13.22 19.74 12.99
N MET A 342 12.73 20.98 13.10
CA MET A 342 11.44 21.39 12.53
C MET A 342 11.49 21.48 11.01
N ILE A 343 12.59 21.98 10.42
CA ILE A 343 12.82 21.99 8.97
C ILE A 343 12.81 20.55 8.43
N GLY A 344 13.54 19.63 9.08
CA GLY A 344 13.55 18.21 8.73
C GLY A 344 12.16 17.56 8.86
N TYR A 345 11.45 17.80 9.96
CA TYR A 345 10.10 17.28 10.17
C TYR A 345 9.08 17.83 9.15
N MET A 346 9.14 19.12 8.81
CA MET A 346 8.27 19.69 7.78
C MET A 346 8.65 19.23 6.37
N ARG A 347 9.93 19.00 6.05
CA ARG A 347 10.36 18.35 4.79
C ARG A 347 9.74 16.95 4.67
N LEU A 348 9.69 16.18 5.75
CA LEU A 348 9.03 14.87 5.77
C LEU A 348 7.50 14.97 5.59
N ASN A 349 6.84 15.94 6.24
CA ASN A 349 5.40 16.20 6.03
C ASN A 349 5.10 16.66 4.59
N PHE A 350 5.95 17.50 3.99
CA PHE A 350 5.84 17.91 2.59
C PHE A 350 5.93 16.69 1.65
N ILE A 351 6.91 15.79 1.85
CA ILE A 351 7.05 14.57 1.04
C ILE A 351 5.80 13.68 1.18
N TRP A 352 5.28 13.50 2.40
CA TRP A 352 4.04 12.76 2.64
C TRP A 352 2.85 13.39 1.91
N LEU A 353 2.64 14.71 2.05
CA LEU A 353 1.51 15.44 1.44
C LEU A 353 1.61 15.48 -0.09
N LYS A 354 2.83 15.61 -0.65
CA LYS A 354 3.11 15.55 -2.09
C LYS A 354 2.67 14.21 -2.67
N LEU A 355 3.15 13.11 -2.11
CA LEU A 355 2.83 11.76 -2.58
C LEU A 355 1.36 11.42 -2.35
N PHE A 356 0.78 11.88 -1.23
CA PHE A 356 -0.65 11.77 -0.96
C PHE A 356 -1.48 12.39 -2.08
N ILE A 357 -1.26 13.66 -2.42
CA ILE A 357 -2.05 14.35 -3.46
C ILE A 357 -1.88 13.69 -4.83
N ILE A 358 -0.66 13.34 -5.23
CA ILE A 358 -0.39 12.69 -6.53
C ILE A 358 -1.11 11.34 -6.62
N TRP A 359 -1.03 10.49 -5.59
CA TRP A 359 -1.69 9.19 -5.60
C TRP A 359 -3.21 9.29 -5.44
N ARG A 360 -3.72 10.30 -4.72
CA ARG A 360 -5.15 10.59 -4.63
C ARG A 360 -5.72 11.10 -5.94
N PHE A 361 -4.99 11.90 -6.68
CA PHE A 361 -5.37 12.34 -8.03
C PHE A 361 -5.56 11.14 -8.95
N ALA A 362 -4.57 10.24 -9.03
CA ALA A 362 -4.65 8.99 -9.79
C ALA A 362 -5.83 8.10 -9.34
N ARG A 363 -6.01 7.92 -8.02
CA ARG A 363 -7.13 7.16 -7.45
C ARG A 363 -8.49 7.78 -7.76
N PHE A 364 -8.63 9.10 -7.72
CA PHE A 364 -9.87 9.80 -8.04
C PHE A 364 -10.33 9.52 -9.47
N TRP A 365 -9.40 9.55 -10.45
CA TRP A 365 -9.74 9.25 -11.83
C TRP A 365 -10.03 7.76 -12.08
N ALA A 366 -9.35 6.85 -11.38
CA ALA A 366 -9.71 5.43 -11.39
C ALA A 366 -11.12 5.20 -10.81
N MET A 367 -11.48 5.91 -9.73
CA MET A 367 -12.84 5.88 -9.17
C MET A 367 -13.88 6.49 -10.12
N ALA A 368 -13.54 7.56 -10.85
CA ALA A 368 -14.43 8.15 -11.85
C ALA A 368 -14.71 7.18 -13.03
N ASP A 369 -13.78 6.27 -13.33
CA ASP A 369 -13.93 5.17 -14.30
C ASP A 369 -14.54 3.88 -13.70
N GLY A 370 -14.90 3.89 -12.41
CA GLY A 370 -15.57 2.79 -11.71
C GLY A 370 -14.67 1.73 -11.07
N LEU A 371 -13.36 1.97 -10.97
CA LEU A 371 -12.41 1.08 -10.27
C LEU A 371 -12.16 1.55 -8.83
N ASP A 372 -12.33 0.65 -7.86
CA ASP A 372 -11.82 0.85 -6.51
C ASP A 372 -10.37 0.38 -6.42
N THR A 373 -9.52 1.29 -5.98
CA THR A 373 -8.10 1.02 -5.75
C THR A 373 -7.73 1.35 -4.31
N VAL A 374 -6.63 0.80 -3.82
CA VAL A 374 -6.23 1.01 -2.43
C VAL A 374 -5.74 2.45 -2.20
N GLU A 375 -6.27 3.12 -1.18
CA GLU A 375 -5.75 4.41 -0.71
C GLU A 375 -4.29 4.28 -0.26
N ASN A 376 -3.37 5.02 -0.88
CA ASN A 376 -1.94 4.81 -0.68
C ASN A 376 -1.34 5.42 0.58
N MET A 377 -1.88 6.53 1.10
CA MET A 377 -1.57 6.98 2.47
C MET A 377 -2.84 6.89 3.30
N ARG A 378 -2.97 5.81 4.08
CA ARG A 378 -4.17 5.59 4.91
C ARG A 378 -4.18 6.48 6.15
N ARG A 379 -3.01 6.88 6.63
CA ARG A 379 -2.81 7.76 7.79
C ARG A 379 -1.74 8.80 7.49
N CYS A 380 -1.82 9.94 8.17
CA CYS A 380 -0.75 10.93 8.22
C CYS A 380 0.53 10.28 8.80
N MET A 381 1.71 10.66 8.29
CA MET A 381 3.00 10.24 8.85
C MET A 381 3.06 10.49 10.36
N SER A 382 2.65 11.69 10.79
CA SER A 382 2.56 12.12 12.19
C SER A 382 1.53 11.36 13.04
N ASN A 383 0.70 10.52 12.39
CA ASN A 383 -0.27 9.63 13.03
C ASN A 383 0.15 8.14 12.90
N ASN A 384 1.44 7.83 13.00
CA ASN A 384 1.98 6.46 13.07
C ASN A 384 3.07 6.33 14.15
N TYR A 385 2.95 5.32 15.03
CA TYR A 385 3.91 5.05 16.13
C TYR A 385 4.62 3.69 16.03
N SER A 386 4.11 2.79 15.20
CA SER A 386 4.71 1.49 14.90
C SER A 386 5.31 1.57 13.51
N LEU A 387 6.56 1.14 13.38
CA LEU A 387 7.26 0.97 12.12
C LEU A 387 6.48 0.03 11.20
N GLN A 388 5.96 -1.08 11.73
CA GLN A 388 5.17 -2.03 10.97
C GLN A 388 3.84 -1.41 10.48
N GLN A 389 3.16 -0.61 11.31
CA GLN A 389 1.94 0.08 10.88
C GLN A 389 2.25 1.16 9.83
N PHE A 390 3.31 1.96 10.04
CA PHE A 390 3.76 2.97 9.09
C PHE A 390 3.98 2.37 7.70
N TRP A 391 4.77 1.30 7.57
CA TRP A 391 5.03 0.66 6.27
C TRP A 391 3.83 -0.08 5.66
N ARG A 392 2.78 -0.36 6.44
CA ARG A 392 1.49 -0.88 5.94
C ARG A 392 0.52 0.22 5.50
N ASP A 393 0.71 1.45 5.99
CA ASP A 393 -0.13 2.61 5.71
C ASP A 393 0.49 3.58 4.69
N TRP A 394 1.82 3.57 4.56
CA TRP A 394 2.61 4.25 3.53
C TRP A 394 2.67 3.42 2.25
N HIS A 395 2.38 4.05 1.11
CA HIS A 395 2.31 3.40 -0.21
C HIS A 395 1.54 2.07 -0.17
N CYS A 396 0.36 2.05 0.47
CA CYS A 396 -0.33 0.84 0.90
C CYS A 396 -0.57 -0.19 -0.24
N SER A 397 -0.81 0.26 -1.49
CA SER A 397 -0.92 -0.65 -2.63
C SER A 397 0.38 -1.42 -2.91
N PHE A 398 1.53 -0.75 -2.78
CA PHE A 398 2.84 -1.37 -2.98
C PHE A 398 3.16 -2.33 -1.84
N ASN A 399 2.85 -1.97 -0.59
CA ASN A 399 2.98 -2.90 0.53
C ASN A 399 2.16 -4.18 0.31
N LYS A 400 0.90 -4.07 -0.10
CA LYS A 400 0.05 -5.23 -0.46
C LYS A 400 0.61 -6.04 -1.63
N TRP A 401 1.16 -5.38 -2.65
CA TRP A 401 1.79 -6.01 -3.80
C TRP A 401 3.04 -6.81 -3.37
N LEU A 402 3.93 -6.22 -2.57
CA LEU A 402 5.11 -6.85 -2.00
C LEU A 402 4.73 -8.06 -1.14
N VAL A 403 3.67 -7.95 -0.34
CA VAL A 403 3.15 -9.06 0.45
C VAL A 403 2.71 -10.22 -0.45
N ARG A 404 1.95 -9.94 -1.51
CA ARG A 404 1.42 -10.98 -2.43
C ARG A 404 2.48 -11.64 -3.31
N TYR A 405 3.36 -10.87 -3.93
CA TYR A 405 4.26 -11.38 -4.98
C TYR A 405 5.71 -11.63 -4.52
N VAL A 406 6.11 -11.15 -3.34
CA VAL A 406 7.46 -11.37 -2.77
C VAL A 406 7.39 -12.11 -1.43
N TYR A 407 6.75 -11.52 -0.41
CA TYR A 407 6.80 -12.03 0.96
C TYR A 407 6.12 -13.39 1.14
N ILE A 408 4.89 -13.57 0.61
CA ILE A 408 4.16 -14.84 0.71
C ILE A 408 4.88 -15.98 -0.05
N PRO A 409 5.31 -15.81 -1.32
CA PRO A 409 6.09 -16.82 -2.04
C PRO A 409 7.39 -17.24 -1.36
N LEU A 410 8.04 -16.36 -0.59
CA LEU A 410 9.28 -16.66 0.16
C LEU A 410 9.04 -17.36 1.52
N GLY A 411 7.81 -17.82 1.80
CA GLY A 411 7.45 -18.54 3.04
C GLY A 411 6.72 -17.68 4.07
N GLY A 412 6.46 -16.41 3.77
CA GLY A 412 5.63 -15.52 4.58
C GLY A 412 6.13 -15.35 6.01
N ARG A 413 5.26 -15.59 7.00
CA ARG A 413 5.56 -15.37 8.42
C ARG A 413 6.66 -16.30 8.96
N LYS A 414 6.87 -17.47 8.35
CA LYS A 414 7.89 -18.45 8.79
C LYS A 414 9.32 -17.94 8.62
N THR A 415 9.54 -17.10 7.62
CA THR A 415 10.85 -16.54 7.21
C THR A 415 10.88 -15.02 7.36
N SER A 416 10.06 -14.46 8.26
CA SER A 416 9.72 -13.02 8.29
C SER A 416 10.92 -12.08 8.33
N THR A 417 11.97 -12.40 9.09
CA THR A 417 13.19 -11.55 9.16
C THR A 417 13.89 -11.49 7.81
N TRP A 418 14.21 -12.64 7.21
CA TRP A 418 14.84 -12.71 5.90
C TRP A 418 13.98 -12.04 4.82
N ASN A 419 12.67 -12.30 4.83
CA ASN A 419 11.75 -11.70 3.87
C ASN A 419 11.68 -10.18 4.01
N THR A 420 11.87 -9.62 5.21
CA THR A 420 11.96 -8.17 5.41
C THR A 420 13.19 -7.59 4.71
N PHE A 421 14.37 -8.19 4.87
CA PHE A 421 15.58 -7.76 4.15
C PHE A 421 15.45 -7.89 2.63
N VAL A 422 14.88 -8.99 2.13
CA VAL A 422 14.65 -9.18 0.68
C VAL A 422 13.65 -8.15 0.13
N VAL A 423 12.53 -7.92 0.85
CA VAL A 423 11.53 -6.92 0.46
C VAL A 423 12.12 -5.51 0.45
N PHE A 424 12.85 -5.09 1.49
CA PHE A 424 13.45 -3.75 1.52
C PHE A 424 14.59 -3.58 0.50
N THR A 425 15.38 -4.62 0.25
CA THR A 425 16.37 -4.63 -0.85
C THR A 425 15.68 -4.42 -2.20
N PHE A 426 14.57 -5.14 -2.46
CA PHE A 426 13.79 -4.92 -3.68
C PHE A 426 13.17 -3.52 -3.74
N VAL A 427 12.68 -2.96 -2.62
CA VAL A 427 12.17 -1.58 -2.55
C VAL A 427 13.25 -0.57 -2.95
N ALA A 428 14.49 -0.74 -2.48
CA ALA A 428 15.60 0.11 -2.89
C ALA A 428 15.87 -0.02 -4.39
N LEU A 429 16.13 -1.24 -4.88
CA LEU A 429 16.44 -1.51 -6.29
C LEU A 429 15.33 -1.02 -7.24
N TRP A 430 14.06 -1.15 -6.84
CA TRP A 430 12.91 -0.69 -7.62
C TRP A 430 12.80 0.84 -7.72
N HIS A 431 13.36 1.56 -6.75
CA HIS A 431 13.36 3.02 -6.73
C HIS A 431 14.57 3.61 -7.47
N ASP A 432 15.78 3.15 -7.16
CA ASP A 432 17.05 3.63 -7.75
C ASP A 432 18.20 2.66 -7.41
N LEU A 433 19.21 2.54 -8.27
CA LEU A 433 20.41 1.72 -8.07
C LEU A 433 21.50 2.44 -7.24
N THR A 434 21.11 3.37 -6.36
CA THR A 434 22.05 4.11 -5.51
C THR A 434 22.36 3.39 -4.20
N MET A 435 23.64 3.28 -3.87
CA MET A 435 24.10 2.63 -2.63
C MET A 435 23.53 3.29 -1.36
N ARG A 436 23.30 4.61 -1.38
CA ARG A 436 22.65 5.36 -0.29
C ARG A 436 21.24 4.82 0.00
N LEU A 437 20.46 4.51 -1.04
CA LEU A 437 19.11 4.00 -0.88
C LEU A 437 19.09 2.55 -0.40
N LEU A 438 20.05 1.73 -0.84
CA LEU A 438 20.23 0.37 -0.34
C LEU A 438 20.63 0.35 1.14
N GLN A 439 21.58 1.20 1.55
CA GLN A 439 21.97 1.39 2.95
C GLN A 439 20.79 1.85 3.82
N TRP A 440 20.01 2.82 3.36
CA TRP A 440 18.77 3.25 4.02
C TRP A 440 17.77 2.08 4.16
N ALA A 441 17.55 1.30 3.11
CA ALA A 441 16.59 0.20 3.15
C ALA A 441 17.01 -0.90 4.14
N TRP A 442 18.32 -1.19 4.25
CA TRP A 442 18.85 -2.11 5.26
C TRP A 442 18.80 -1.55 6.68
N LEU A 443 19.03 -0.25 6.86
CA LEU A 443 18.82 0.43 8.15
C LEU A 443 17.35 0.31 8.59
N ILE A 444 16.40 0.56 7.68
CA ILE A 444 14.96 0.38 7.95
C ILE A 444 14.65 -1.09 8.29
N ALA A 445 15.18 -2.06 7.54
CA ALA A 445 15.00 -3.49 7.81
C ALA A 445 15.55 -3.90 9.20
N LEU A 446 16.67 -3.31 9.64
CA LEU A 446 17.23 -3.51 10.97
C LEU A 446 16.32 -2.95 12.07
N LEU A 447 15.70 -1.78 11.85
CA LEU A 447 14.75 -1.16 12.81
C LEU A 447 13.48 -1.99 13.05
N PHE A 448 13.14 -2.96 12.18
CA PHE A 448 12.06 -3.91 12.47
C PHE A 448 12.41 -4.91 13.58
N LEU A 449 13.70 -5.18 13.86
CA LEU A 449 14.09 -6.16 14.87
C LEU A 449 13.77 -5.69 16.30
N PRO A 450 14.12 -4.46 16.75
CA PRO A 450 13.74 -3.97 18.07
C PRO A 450 12.23 -3.93 18.29
N GLU A 451 11.44 -3.44 17.31
CA GLU A 451 9.97 -3.44 17.42
C GLU A 451 9.41 -4.88 17.51
N GLY A 452 9.93 -5.82 16.70
CA GLY A 452 9.53 -7.21 16.73
C GLY A 452 9.84 -7.91 18.06
N LEU A 453 11.04 -7.70 18.61
CA LEU A 453 11.49 -8.25 19.89
C LEU A 453 10.71 -7.65 21.07
N ALA A 454 10.54 -6.32 21.10
CA ALA A 454 9.75 -5.64 22.11
C ALA A 454 8.28 -6.10 22.06
N THR A 455 7.69 -6.18 20.87
CA THR A 455 6.32 -6.70 20.70
C THR A 455 6.21 -8.13 21.21
N TRP A 456 7.15 -9.02 20.85
CA TRP A 456 7.15 -10.42 21.30
C TRP A 456 7.27 -10.55 22.83
N TYR A 457 8.13 -9.75 23.46
CA TYR A 457 8.36 -9.79 24.90
C TYR A 457 7.19 -9.17 25.70
N PHE A 458 6.74 -7.98 25.30
CA PHE A 458 5.72 -7.20 26.02
C PHE A 458 4.27 -7.57 25.68
N SER A 459 3.99 -8.33 24.61
CA SER A 459 2.60 -8.78 24.32
C SER A 459 2.09 -9.91 25.25
N LYS A 460 2.91 -10.38 26.20
CA LYS A 460 2.53 -11.44 27.15
C LYS A 460 1.47 -10.93 28.16
N PRO A 461 0.49 -11.76 28.58
CA PRO A 461 -0.59 -11.35 29.51
C PRO A 461 -0.12 -10.67 30.80
N GLN A 462 1.06 -11.05 31.32
CA GLN A 462 1.70 -10.45 32.50
C GLN A 462 1.93 -8.93 32.39
N TRP A 463 2.08 -8.42 31.16
CA TRP A 463 2.30 -7.01 30.85
C TRP A 463 1.00 -6.32 30.41
N THR A 464 0.26 -6.93 29.47
CA THR A 464 -0.92 -6.31 28.84
C THR A 464 -2.08 -6.06 29.81
N SER A 465 -2.15 -6.81 30.91
CA SER A 465 -3.10 -6.62 32.01
C SER A 465 -2.79 -5.42 32.93
N ARG A 466 -1.60 -4.82 32.84
CA ARG A 466 -1.15 -3.79 33.77
C ARG A 466 -1.53 -2.39 33.27
N PRO A 467 -2.02 -1.48 34.15
CA PRO A 467 -2.45 -0.14 33.74
C PRO A 467 -1.32 0.73 33.17
N TYR A 468 -0.06 0.47 33.57
CA TYR A 468 1.11 1.15 33.05
C TYR A 468 1.60 0.62 31.68
N PHE A 469 0.97 -0.43 31.13
CA PHE A 469 1.34 -0.98 29.83
C PHE A 469 1.29 0.07 28.70
N ARG A 470 0.31 0.98 28.73
CA ARG A 470 0.22 2.11 27.79
C ARG A 470 1.45 3.02 27.80
N PHE A 471 2.15 3.14 28.93
CA PHE A 471 3.37 3.95 29.03
C PHE A 471 4.61 3.20 28.51
N ILE A 472 4.66 1.87 28.66
CA ILE A 472 5.67 1.03 28.00
C ILE A 472 5.49 1.12 26.47
N CYS A 473 4.24 1.07 25.99
CA CYS A 473 3.93 1.25 24.56
C CYS A 473 4.28 2.65 24.05
N SER A 474 4.05 3.72 24.82
CA SER A 474 4.46 5.07 24.38
C SER A 474 5.98 5.25 24.42
N ALA A 475 6.68 4.66 25.40
CA ALA A 475 8.13 4.68 25.45
C ALA A 475 8.75 4.04 24.19
N GLY A 476 8.30 2.83 23.82
CA GLY A 476 8.70 2.17 22.58
C GLY A 476 8.28 2.92 21.31
N GLY A 477 7.06 3.45 21.28
CA GLY A 477 6.55 4.24 20.16
C GLY A 477 7.33 5.53 19.92
N ALA A 478 7.81 6.19 20.98
CA ALA A 478 8.62 7.40 20.87
C ALA A 478 10.01 7.09 20.29
N LEU A 479 10.64 6.00 20.74
CA LEU A 479 11.90 5.51 20.17
C LEU A 479 11.74 5.15 18.69
N ASN A 480 10.65 4.49 18.31
CA ASN A 480 10.33 4.18 16.91
C ASN A 480 10.19 5.44 16.04
N ILE A 481 9.47 6.46 16.52
CA ILE A 481 9.30 7.73 15.80
C ILE A 481 10.66 8.42 15.61
N ILE A 482 11.47 8.52 16.68
CA ILE A 482 12.82 9.13 16.62
C ILE A 482 13.72 8.35 15.64
N ALA A 483 13.76 7.03 15.75
CA ALA A 483 14.56 6.17 14.87
C ALA A 483 14.13 6.31 13.40
N MET A 484 12.82 6.41 13.12
CA MET A 484 12.30 6.65 11.78
C MET A 484 12.58 8.05 11.26
N MET A 485 12.54 9.07 12.10
CA MET A 485 12.95 10.43 11.70
C MET A 485 14.43 10.43 11.31
N ILE A 486 15.32 9.88 12.15
CA ILE A 486 16.76 9.79 11.88
C ILE A 486 17.03 8.99 10.61
N ALA A 487 16.46 7.78 10.46
CA ALA A 487 16.70 6.93 9.30
C ALA A 487 16.25 7.59 7.99
N ASN A 488 15.07 8.21 7.95
CA ASN A 488 14.61 8.90 6.74
C ASN A 488 15.38 10.20 6.46
N LEU A 489 15.88 10.89 7.49
CA LEU A 489 16.78 12.03 7.29
C LEU A 489 18.12 11.57 6.69
N VAL A 490 18.70 10.44 7.13
CA VAL A 490 19.91 9.88 6.51
C VAL A 490 19.65 9.45 5.05
N GLY A 491 18.54 8.75 4.78
CA GLY A 491 18.23 8.24 3.44
C GLY A 491 17.91 9.32 2.41
N PHE A 492 17.14 10.34 2.79
CA PHE A 492 16.68 11.43 1.91
C PHE A 492 17.40 12.77 2.16
N GLY A 493 18.50 12.73 2.91
CA GLY A 493 19.31 13.89 3.28
C GLY A 493 20.34 14.27 2.23
N ASP A 494 20.44 15.57 1.96
CA ASP A 494 21.52 16.16 1.19
C ASP A 494 22.74 16.47 2.11
N ALA A 495 23.75 17.18 1.61
CA ALA A 495 25.03 17.48 2.27
C ALA A 495 24.98 18.37 3.54
N GLY A 496 23.86 18.40 4.26
CA GLY A 496 23.69 19.05 5.56
C GLY A 496 23.19 18.13 6.68
N VAL A 497 22.78 16.89 6.38
CA VAL A 497 22.25 15.97 7.40
C VAL A 497 23.33 15.48 8.35
N GLU A 498 24.58 15.31 7.90
CA GLU A 498 25.72 14.95 8.75
C GLU A 498 25.95 16.02 9.84
N LYS A 499 26.06 17.30 9.45
CA LYS A 499 26.14 18.44 10.38
C LYS A 499 24.92 18.57 11.32
N MET A 500 23.73 18.23 10.83
CA MET A 500 22.54 18.19 11.68
C MET A 500 22.65 17.09 12.74
N LEU A 501 23.11 15.89 12.37
CA LEU A 501 23.31 14.79 13.32
C LEU A 501 24.38 15.15 14.36
N GLU A 502 25.49 15.76 13.95
CA GLU A 502 26.51 16.30 14.88
C GLU A 502 25.91 17.27 15.90
N LYS A 503 25.11 18.25 15.44
CA LYS A 503 24.39 19.19 16.32
C LYS A 503 23.37 18.50 17.24
N ILE A 504 22.73 17.42 16.78
CA ILE A 504 21.77 16.62 17.57
C ILE A 504 22.47 15.78 18.66
N PHE A 505 23.69 15.31 18.44
CA PHE A 505 24.44 14.50 19.43
C PHE A 505 25.36 15.31 20.36
N CYS A 506 25.50 16.63 20.14
CA CYS A 506 26.11 17.54 21.10
C CYS A 506 25.29 17.65 22.41
N ARG A 507 25.90 18.13 23.51
CA ARG A 507 25.26 18.23 24.85
C ARG A 507 23.90 18.95 24.86
N GLN A 508 23.76 20.01 24.05
CA GLN A 508 22.49 20.73 23.86
C GLN A 508 21.47 19.90 23.05
N GLY A 509 21.94 19.17 22.03
CA GLY A 509 21.13 18.28 21.22
C GLY A 509 20.60 17.06 22.00
N VAL A 510 21.39 16.49 22.92
CA VAL A 510 20.94 15.40 23.81
C VAL A 510 19.81 15.87 24.73
N PHE A 511 19.91 17.09 25.29
CA PHE A 511 18.80 17.68 26.06
C PHE A 511 17.56 17.89 25.18
N PHE A 512 17.73 18.38 23.95
CA PHE A 512 16.65 18.53 22.98
C PHE A 512 16.00 17.17 22.61
N LEU A 513 16.77 16.10 22.42
CA LEU A 513 16.26 14.75 22.18
C LEU A 513 15.45 14.24 23.38
N PHE A 514 15.90 14.49 24.61
CA PHE A 514 15.15 14.12 25.81
C PHE A 514 13.81 14.87 25.92
N VAL A 515 13.79 16.18 25.71
CA VAL A 515 12.55 16.97 25.67
C VAL A 515 11.63 16.50 24.54
N THR A 516 12.18 16.21 23.36
CA THR A 516 11.44 15.65 22.22
C THR A 516 10.84 14.28 22.56
N TYR A 517 11.58 13.41 23.22
CA TYR A 517 11.11 12.09 23.67
C TYR A 517 9.93 12.21 24.65
N LEU A 518 9.98 13.15 25.60
CA LEU A 518 8.87 13.43 26.52
C LEU A 518 7.63 13.97 25.76
N ALA A 519 7.81 14.93 24.86
CA ALA A 519 6.73 15.48 24.03
C ALA A 519 6.08 14.41 23.13
N LEU A 520 6.89 13.51 22.54
CA LEU A 520 6.40 12.37 21.76
C LEU A 520 5.62 11.39 22.62
N ASN A 521 6.01 11.13 23.86
CA ASN A 521 5.23 10.30 24.78
C ASN A 521 3.83 10.87 25.04
N VAL A 522 3.71 12.20 25.22
CA VAL A 522 2.40 12.87 25.34
C VAL A 522 1.56 12.72 24.06
N HIS A 523 2.17 12.99 22.90
CA HIS A 523 1.53 12.80 21.59
C HIS A 523 1.03 11.36 21.40
N LEU A 524 1.80 10.37 21.85
CA LEU A 524 1.44 8.95 21.75
C LEU A 524 0.23 8.56 22.61
N GLN A 525 0.05 9.15 23.79
CA GLN A 525 -1.18 8.92 24.57
C GLN A 525 -2.42 9.45 23.85
N VAL A 526 -2.33 10.62 23.20
CA VAL A 526 -3.38 11.17 22.33
C VAL A 526 -3.65 10.25 21.13
N MET A 527 -2.59 9.69 20.52
CA MET A 527 -2.72 8.74 19.41
C MET A 527 -3.37 7.40 19.83
N PHE A 528 -3.06 6.88 21.02
CA PHE A 528 -3.66 5.63 21.52
C PHE A 528 -5.16 5.82 21.79
N GLU A 529 -5.57 6.93 22.41
CA GLU A 529 -6.99 7.22 22.62
C GLU A 529 -7.73 7.50 21.30
N LEU A 530 -7.05 8.07 20.29
CA LEU A 530 -7.60 8.17 18.94
C LEU A 530 -7.84 6.78 18.31
N ARG A 531 -6.92 5.82 18.49
CA ARG A 531 -7.12 4.42 18.04
C ARG A 531 -8.27 3.74 18.80
N GLU A 532 -8.38 3.93 20.10
CA GLU A 532 -9.50 3.38 20.89
C GLU A 532 -10.83 4.05 20.50
N HIS A 533 -10.82 5.33 20.12
CA HIS A 533 -11.99 6.03 19.59
C HIS A 533 -12.43 5.52 18.20
N GLU A 534 -11.48 5.27 17.29
CA GLU A 534 -11.76 4.57 16.03
C GLU A 534 -12.37 3.18 16.31
N TYR A 535 -11.78 2.41 17.23
CA TYR A 535 -12.27 1.09 17.61
C TYR A 535 -13.69 1.11 18.21
N ARG A 536 -13.98 2.07 19.09
CA ARG A 536 -15.34 2.30 19.63
C ARG A 536 -16.37 2.54 18.54
N ARG A 537 -16.03 3.33 17.52
CA ARG A 537 -16.93 3.60 16.38
C ARG A 537 -17.16 2.37 15.51
N GLU A 538 -16.12 1.57 15.25
CA GLU A 538 -16.24 0.30 14.53
C GLU A 538 -17.09 -0.71 15.30
N TYR A 539 -16.87 -0.86 16.61
CA TYR A 539 -17.65 -1.73 17.50
C TYR A 539 -19.13 -1.30 17.56
N ALA A 540 -19.41 0.00 17.71
CA ALA A 540 -20.77 0.53 17.71
C ALA A 540 -21.48 0.38 16.35
N ALA A 541 -20.75 0.50 15.23
CA ALA A 541 -21.31 0.26 13.90
C ALA A 541 -21.64 -1.22 13.66
N HIS A 542 -20.83 -2.14 14.21
CA HIS A 542 -21.06 -3.58 14.09
C HIS A 542 -22.19 -4.10 14.98
N ASN A 543 -22.38 -3.50 16.17
CA ASN A 543 -23.40 -3.90 17.14
C ASN A 543 -24.65 -3.00 17.14
N ARG A 544 -24.82 -2.17 16.11
CA ARG A 544 -26.03 -1.36 15.89
C ARG A 544 -27.21 -2.31 15.61
N PRO A 545 -28.34 -2.21 16.33
CA PRO A 545 -29.56 -2.91 15.92
C PRO A 545 -30.00 -2.38 14.53
N PRO A 546 -30.56 -3.23 13.65
CA PRO A 546 -31.08 -2.80 12.36
C PRO A 546 -32.14 -1.71 12.58
N SER A 547 -31.92 -0.55 11.96
CA SER A 547 -32.68 0.68 12.23
C SER A 547 -33.94 0.82 11.37
N SER A 548 -34.24 -0.20 10.57
CA SER A 548 -35.28 -0.19 9.55
C SER A 548 -35.72 -1.60 9.18
N GLU A 549 -36.97 -1.73 8.75
CA GLU A 549 -37.52 -3.01 8.26
C GLU A 549 -36.75 -3.56 7.06
N TRP A 550 -36.20 -2.69 6.22
CA TRP A 550 -35.36 -3.12 5.09
C TRP A 550 -34.03 -3.73 5.56
N GLU A 551 -33.37 -3.18 6.58
CA GLU A 551 -32.15 -3.79 7.18
C GLU A 551 -32.47 -5.14 7.84
N MET A 552 -33.62 -5.29 8.50
CA MET A 552 -34.09 -6.58 9.04
C MET A 552 -34.37 -7.62 7.95
N SER A 553 -35.05 -7.23 6.87
CA SER A 553 -35.33 -8.14 5.74
C SER A 553 -34.05 -8.61 5.04
N ALA A 554 -33.02 -7.76 4.98
CA ALA A 554 -31.71 -8.11 4.45
C ALA A 554 -30.91 -9.04 5.38
N SER A 555 -31.00 -8.87 6.71
CA SER A 555 -30.30 -9.76 7.65
C SER A 555 -30.92 -11.16 7.68
N THR A 556 -32.25 -11.26 7.75
CA THR A 556 -32.99 -12.54 7.73
C THR A 556 -32.75 -13.32 6.44
N ALA A 557 -32.80 -12.66 5.27
CA ALA A 557 -32.44 -13.28 3.99
C ALA A 557 -30.98 -13.82 3.97
N SER A 558 -30.05 -13.17 4.68
CA SER A 558 -28.68 -13.64 4.79
C SER A 558 -28.54 -14.87 5.70
N GLU A 559 -29.31 -14.93 6.81
CA GLU A 559 -29.27 -16.05 7.76
C GLU A 559 -29.96 -17.30 7.20
N ASP A 560 -31.09 -17.16 6.51
CA ASP A 560 -31.76 -18.29 5.86
C ASP A 560 -30.95 -18.86 4.69
N THR A 561 -30.21 -18.01 3.96
CA THR A 561 -29.24 -18.47 2.95
C THR A 561 -28.04 -19.20 3.57
N VAL A 562 -27.63 -18.84 4.78
CA VAL A 562 -26.56 -19.55 5.51
C VAL A 562 -27.09 -20.87 6.13
N ARG A 563 -28.36 -20.94 6.51
CA ARG A 563 -29.02 -22.18 6.95
C ARG A 563 -29.22 -23.18 5.82
N SER A 564 -29.69 -22.76 4.64
CA SER A 564 -29.91 -23.68 3.51
C SER A 564 -28.60 -24.31 3.01
N VAL A 565 -27.50 -23.56 2.97
CA VAL A 565 -26.17 -24.08 2.59
C VAL A 565 -25.60 -25.05 3.65
N ARG A 566 -26.11 -25.05 4.89
CA ARG A 566 -25.68 -25.99 5.94
C ARG A 566 -26.37 -27.36 5.88
N THR A 567 -27.44 -27.50 5.10
CA THR A 567 -28.19 -28.77 4.97
C THR A 567 -27.75 -29.63 3.77
N ASP A 568 -27.07 -29.06 2.78
CA ASP A 568 -26.49 -29.83 1.67
C ASP A 568 -25.04 -30.24 1.96
N GLY A 569 -24.80 -31.55 1.91
CA GLY A 569 -23.66 -32.18 2.59
C GLY A 569 -22.27 -31.91 1.98
N SER A 570 -21.30 -31.65 2.86
CA SER A 570 -19.89 -31.97 2.61
C SER A 570 -19.14 -32.31 3.92
N PRO A 571 -18.11 -33.18 3.89
CA PRO A 571 -17.62 -33.82 5.12
C PRO A 571 -16.70 -32.91 5.95
N SER A 572 -16.75 -33.09 7.27
CA SER A 572 -15.94 -32.36 8.25
C SER A 572 -14.43 -32.61 8.10
N ALA A 573 -13.65 -31.52 8.04
CA ALA A 573 -12.21 -31.52 8.28
C ALA A 573 -11.91 -30.88 9.67
N PRO A 574 -10.87 -31.34 10.39
CA PRO A 574 -10.75 -31.09 11.83
C PRO A 574 -10.29 -29.67 12.19
N ALA A 575 -10.87 -29.12 13.26
CA ALA A 575 -10.49 -27.83 13.80
C ALA A 575 -9.16 -27.91 14.57
N ALA A 576 -8.21 -27.03 14.24
CA ALA A 576 -7.02 -26.81 15.07
C ALA A 576 -7.40 -25.96 16.29
N GLY A 577 -7.26 -26.53 17.49
CA GLY A 577 -7.70 -25.90 18.73
C GLY A 577 -6.90 -24.65 19.11
N THR A 578 -7.61 -23.56 19.39
CA THR A 578 -7.10 -22.45 20.19
C THR A 578 -7.54 -22.65 21.64
N GLY A 579 -6.63 -23.05 22.51
CA GLY A 579 -6.93 -23.19 23.93
C GLY A 579 -7.10 -21.83 24.62
N SER A 580 -8.32 -21.54 25.04
CA SER A 580 -8.62 -20.55 26.09
C SER A 580 -8.91 -21.32 27.38
N LEU A 581 -7.95 -21.33 28.31
CA LEU A 581 -8.15 -21.81 29.67
C LEU A 581 -8.77 -20.68 30.50
N ASP A 582 -10.10 -20.66 30.56
CA ASP A 582 -10.79 -20.03 31.69
C ASP A 582 -11.01 -21.12 32.74
N MET A 583 -10.30 -21.02 33.87
CA MET A 583 -10.70 -21.72 35.09
C MET A 583 -11.72 -20.84 35.79
N ASP A 584 -12.88 -21.39 36.14
CA ASP A 584 -13.48 -21.01 37.42
C ASP A 584 -14.32 -22.11 38.08
N GLN A 585 -14.19 -22.12 39.41
CA GLN A 585 -15.12 -22.61 40.43
C GLN A 585 -15.38 -24.11 40.70
N SER A 586 -15.05 -24.44 41.96
CA SER A 586 -15.83 -25.21 42.95
C SER A 586 -16.07 -26.70 42.76
N ALA A 587 -15.59 -27.47 43.73
CA ALA A 587 -16.06 -28.81 44.01
C ALA A 587 -17.39 -28.78 44.78
N SER A 588 -18.36 -29.61 44.39
CA SER A 588 -19.25 -30.29 45.34
C SER A 588 -19.89 -31.55 44.73
N SER A 589 -19.95 -32.59 45.57
CA SER A 589 -20.85 -33.76 45.59
C SER A 589 -21.87 -34.00 44.44
N GLY A 590 -21.99 -35.26 44.01
CA GLY A 590 -23.29 -35.77 43.55
C GLY A 590 -23.29 -37.01 42.64
N SER A 591 -23.50 -38.19 43.23
CA SER A 591 -24.23 -39.34 42.65
C SER A 591 -24.06 -39.73 41.17
N SER A 592 -23.39 -40.87 40.95
CA SER A 592 -23.79 -41.85 39.90
C SER A 592 -25.23 -42.35 40.15
N PRO A 593 -25.92 -42.95 39.15
CA PRO A 593 -25.78 -44.42 39.00
C PRO A 593 -25.98 -44.98 37.57
N SER A 594 -25.82 -46.31 37.46
CA SER A 594 -26.27 -47.25 36.40
C SER A 594 -25.63 -47.13 34.99
N LEU A 595 -24.85 -48.13 34.52
CA LEU A 595 -25.22 -49.50 34.07
C LEU A 595 -25.96 -49.49 32.71
N ASN A 596 -25.68 -50.36 31.73
CA ASN A 596 -24.52 -51.25 31.46
C ASN A 596 -24.50 -51.53 29.91
N PRO A 597 -23.65 -52.41 29.33
CA PRO A 597 -23.29 -52.37 27.90
C PRO A 597 -24.19 -53.24 27.02
N GLU A 598 -24.03 -53.15 25.69
CA GLU A 598 -23.60 -54.28 24.85
C GLU A 598 -23.45 -53.92 23.35
N SER A 599 -22.55 -54.63 22.67
CA SER A 599 -22.39 -54.72 21.21
C SER A 599 -22.09 -53.44 20.40
N LEU A 600 -20.83 -53.33 19.94
CA LEU A 600 -20.48 -53.26 18.50
C LEU A 600 -18.95 -53.31 18.29
N THR A 601 -18.33 -54.41 18.72
CA THR A 601 -16.95 -54.77 18.36
C THR A 601 -16.88 -55.32 16.93
N LYS A 602 -16.36 -54.55 15.98
CA LYS A 602 -15.69 -55.05 14.74
C LYS A 602 -15.06 -53.92 13.90
N ARG A 603 -13.76 -53.66 14.14
CA ARG A 603 -12.71 -53.06 13.25
C ARG A 603 -11.78 -52.07 13.97
N GLN A 604 -10.94 -52.56 14.90
CA GLN A 604 -9.72 -51.81 15.26
C GLN A 604 -8.57 -52.69 15.78
N GLN A 605 -8.28 -53.78 15.07
CA GLN A 605 -7.03 -54.55 15.20
C GLN A 605 -6.57 -55.01 13.81
N ARG A 606 -5.74 -54.19 13.16
CA ARG A 606 -4.82 -54.50 12.04
C ARG A 606 -4.29 -53.20 11.43
N THR A 607 -3.29 -52.56 12.06
CA THR A 607 -2.26 -51.73 11.40
C THR A 607 -1.09 -51.32 12.31
N ASP A 608 -0.73 -52.13 13.31
CA ASP A 608 0.57 -52.01 13.99
C ASP A 608 1.61 -52.89 13.29
N ALA A 609 2.18 -52.38 12.19
CA ALA A 609 3.45 -52.85 11.58
C ALA A 609 3.80 -52.09 10.29
N SER A 610 4.43 -50.92 10.40
CA SER A 610 5.48 -50.46 9.46
C SER A 610 6.02 -49.06 9.83
N VAL A 611 7.23 -48.76 9.36
CA VAL A 611 7.90 -47.45 9.48
C VAL A 611 8.38 -47.05 10.89
N ALA A 612 8.92 -48.03 11.63
CA ALA A 612 9.99 -47.77 12.60
C ALA A 612 11.36 -48.14 11.98
N ARG A 613 11.82 -47.39 10.96
CA ARG A 613 13.18 -47.48 10.38
C ARG A 613 13.47 -46.31 9.43
N SER A 614 14.25 -45.33 9.89
CA SER A 614 15.35 -44.66 9.17
C SER A 614 15.77 -43.39 9.90
N GLN A 615 16.47 -43.53 11.03
CA GLN A 615 17.07 -42.41 11.75
C GLN A 615 18.33 -42.86 12.50
N LYS A 616 19.37 -43.25 11.75
CA LYS A 616 20.71 -43.48 12.27
C LYS A 616 21.78 -43.40 11.16
N HIS A 617 22.47 -42.25 11.08
CA HIS A 617 23.85 -42.10 10.59
C HIS A 617 24.21 -40.60 10.51
N ARG A 618 25.07 -40.11 11.41
CA ARG A 618 26.34 -39.42 11.10
C ARG A 618 26.97 -38.82 12.36
N ASP A 619 27.95 -39.57 12.86
CA ASP A 619 28.53 -39.53 14.20
C ASP A 619 29.57 -40.68 14.26
N HIS A 620 30.91 -40.52 14.25
CA HIS A 620 31.86 -39.42 14.00
C HIS A 620 33.13 -40.04 13.35
N CYS A 621 34.01 -39.24 12.69
CA CYS A 621 35.49 -39.29 12.80
C CYS A 621 36.20 -38.32 11.81
N ASP A 622 37.37 -37.85 12.24
CA ASP A 622 38.43 -37.04 11.59
C ASP A 622 38.07 -35.62 11.07
#